data_AF-R7BEP5-F1
#
_entry.id   AF-R7BEP5-F1
#
_cell.length_a   1.000
_cell.length_b   1.000
_cell.length_c   1.000
_cell.angle_alpha   90.00
_cell.angle_beta   90.00
_cell.angle_gamma   90.00
#
_symmetry.space_group_name_H-M   'P 1'
#
loop_
_entity.id
_entity.type
_entity.pdbx_description
1 polymer ?
#
loop_
_entity_poly.entity_id
_entity_poly.type
_entity_poly.pdbx_seq_one_letter_code
_entity_poly.pdbx_strand_id
1 'polypeptide(L)'
;MLNTGHGWGGIRRAQDKICRTIKNTSLTVITDCGNKKNIHPTDKKTVGERLADNTLKDIYGVSGYNGNGARLRDYEIICRNGQPGILLHFDGAEEGFYGKWQDCEGAAHQDELVSRDGCEILSGTGFEIGNGTGKQALEADIEKAMYYPARAQILGGDIFIYNPQATEPVCARYGNDNYFRPIFLDKKGRPIVPFWI
;
A
#
# COMPACT_ATOMS: atom_id res chain seq x y z
N MET A 1 14.78 -6.16 15.94
CA MET A 1 14.47 -4.83 15.35
C MET A 1 14.48 -5.00 13.84
N LEU A 2 13.39 -4.69 13.15
CA LEU A 2 13.38 -4.63 11.69
C LEU A 2 14.08 -3.33 11.30
N ASN A 3 15.27 -3.42 10.72
CA ASN A 3 16.04 -2.24 10.30
C ASN A 3 15.20 -1.39 9.35
N THR A 4 14.89 -0.17 9.79
CA THR A 4 14.16 0.83 9.01
C THR A 4 14.98 1.19 7.76
N GLY A 5 14.32 1.29 6.60
CA GLY A 5 14.88 1.91 5.39
C GLY A 5 16.01 1.21 4.64
N HIS A 6 16.44 -0.01 5.01
CA HIS A 6 17.48 -0.74 4.29
C HIS A 6 16.87 -1.67 3.21
N GLY A 7 17.32 -1.55 1.96
CA GLY A 7 16.85 -2.38 0.84
C GLY A 7 15.74 -1.75 -0.01
N TRP A 8 14.87 -2.56 -0.61
CA TRP A 8 13.89 -2.08 -1.59
C TRP A 8 12.80 -1.16 -1.00
N GLY A 9 12.47 -1.31 0.29
CA GLY A 9 11.51 -0.44 0.97
C GLY A 9 11.95 1.04 0.96
N GLY A 10 13.23 1.32 1.24
CA GLY A 10 13.78 2.68 1.20
C GLY A 10 13.75 3.29 -0.20
N ILE A 11 14.01 2.49 -1.24
CA ILE A 11 13.91 2.93 -2.64
C ILE A 11 12.46 3.29 -2.99
N ARG A 12 11.50 2.46 -2.61
CA ARG A 12 10.07 2.75 -2.84
C ARG A 12 9.63 4.02 -2.10
N ARG A 13 10.10 4.24 -0.86
CA ARG A 13 9.86 5.48 -0.11
C ARG A 13 10.39 6.70 -0.84
N ALA A 14 11.60 6.64 -1.37
CA ALA A 14 12.20 7.73 -2.13
C ALA A 14 11.42 8.00 -3.44
N GLN A 15 11.01 6.96 -4.15
CA GLN A 15 10.21 7.07 -5.38
C GLN A 15 8.85 7.73 -5.10
N ASP A 16 8.15 7.32 -4.04
CA ASP A 16 6.88 7.94 -3.65
C ASP A 16 7.06 9.41 -3.23
N LYS A 17 8.10 9.71 -2.44
CA LYS A 17 8.43 11.08 -2.03
C LYS A 17 8.68 11.99 -3.24
N ILE A 18 9.45 11.54 -4.23
CA ILE A 18 9.69 12.29 -5.47
C ILE A 18 8.37 12.52 -6.22
N CYS A 19 7.55 11.47 -6.39
CA CYS A 19 6.27 11.58 -7.07
C CYS A 19 5.32 12.59 -6.41
N ARG A 20 5.33 12.69 -5.07
CA ARG A 20 4.49 13.64 -4.31
C ARG A 20 5.01 15.07 -4.33
N THR A 21 6.31 15.28 -4.48
CA THR A 21 6.94 16.59 -4.27
C THR A 21 7.35 17.30 -5.56
N ILE A 22 7.53 16.54 -6.65
CA ILE A 22 7.95 17.09 -7.94
C ILE A 22 6.75 17.12 -8.88
N LYS A 23 6.42 18.31 -9.40
CA LYS A 23 5.34 18.49 -10.39
C LYS A 23 5.58 17.62 -11.63
N ASN A 24 4.49 17.22 -12.28
CA ASN A 24 4.51 16.44 -13.52
C ASN A 24 5.28 15.12 -13.39
N THR A 25 5.26 14.51 -12.21
CA THR A 25 5.86 13.20 -11.93
C THR A 25 4.77 12.20 -11.59
N SER A 26 4.84 10.99 -12.16
CA SER A 26 3.92 9.89 -11.88
C SER A 26 4.68 8.65 -11.43
N LEU A 27 4.03 7.78 -10.65
CA LEU A 27 4.62 6.57 -10.08
C LEU A 27 3.79 5.34 -10.44
N THR A 28 4.20 4.63 -11.48
CA THR A 28 3.58 3.34 -11.86
C THR A 28 3.95 2.24 -10.86
N VAL A 29 2.95 1.68 -10.19
CA VAL A 29 3.16 0.60 -9.21
C VAL A 29 3.19 -0.76 -9.91
N ILE A 30 4.25 -1.53 -9.66
CA ILE A 30 4.53 -2.83 -10.31
C ILE A 30 4.93 -3.92 -9.30
N THR A 31 4.56 -3.75 -8.03
CA THR A 31 4.97 -4.64 -6.92
C THR A 31 4.44 -6.07 -7.07
N ASP A 32 3.36 -6.26 -7.80
CA ASP A 32 2.75 -7.55 -8.18
C ASP A 32 3.37 -8.20 -9.42
N CYS A 33 4.05 -7.43 -10.28
CA CYS A 33 4.72 -7.96 -11.48
C CYS A 33 6.09 -8.61 -11.18
N GLY A 34 6.61 -8.46 -9.96
CA GLY A 34 7.90 -8.99 -9.52
C GLY A 34 7.84 -10.44 -9.04
N ASN A 35 8.97 -11.14 -9.07
CA ASN A 35 9.12 -12.50 -8.56
C ASN A 35 10.23 -12.58 -7.52
N LYS A 36 9.99 -13.26 -6.39
CA LYS A 36 10.97 -13.38 -5.29
C LYS A 36 12.31 -13.97 -5.73
N LYS A 37 12.30 -14.86 -6.74
CA LYS A 37 13.46 -15.59 -7.24
C LYS A 37 14.04 -15.03 -8.53
N ASN A 38 13.42 -13.99 -9.11
CA ASN A 38 13.85 -13.42 -10.38
C ASN A 38 13.74 -11.89 -10.36
N ILE A 39 14.91 -11.24 -10.37
CA ILE A 39 15.02 -9.77 -10.39
C ILE A 39 14.56 -9.14 -11.72
N HIS A 40 14.37 -9.95 -12.77
CA HIS A 40 13.88 -9.51 -14.07
C HIS A 40 12.42 -9.94 -14.25
N PRO A 41 11.43 -9.04 -14.09
CA PRO A 41 10.02 -9.40 -14.29
C PRO A 41 9.79 -9.88 -15.73
N THR A 42 9.11 -11.01 -15.87
CA THR A 42 8.73 -11.57 -17.17
C THR A 42 7.54 -10.84 -17.75
N ASP A 43 6.61 -10.41 -16.90
CA ASP A 43 5.43 -9.64 -17.27
C ASP A 43 5.76 -8.16 -17.53
N LYS A 44 6.42 -7.91 -18.66
CA LYS A 44 6.72 -6.55 -19.14
C LYS A 44 5.50 -5.87 -19.77
N LYS A 45 4.50 -6.66 -20.20
CA LYS A 45 3.30 -6.15 -20.85
C LYS A 45 2.46 -5.33 -19.88
N THR A 46 2.15 -5.90 -18.71
CA THR A 46 1.40 -5.18 -17.66
C THR A 46 2.12 -3.90 -17.22
N VAL A 47 3.45 -3.94 -17.12
CA VAL A 47 4.26 -2.74 -16.81
C VAL A 47 4.06 -1.65 -17.87
N GLY A 48 4.14 -2.00 -19.16
CA GLY A 48 3.93 -1.06 -20.26
C GLY A 48 2.50 -0.50 -20.31
N GLU A 49 1.49 -1.34 -20.06
CA GLU A 49 0.08 -0.93 -20.03
C GLU A 49 -0.19 0.07 -18.91
N ARG A 50 0.32 -0.17 -17.69
CA ARG A 50 0.15 0.77 -16.57
C ARG A 50 0.87 2.10 -16.80
N LEU A 51 2.03 2.08 -17.46
CA LEU A 51 2.72 3.30 -17.89
C LEU A 51 1.90 4.09 -18.91
N ALA A 52 1.29 3.40 -19.89
CA ALA A 52 0.41 4.02 -20.87
C ALA A 52 -0.83 4.64 -20.20
N ASP A 53 -1.47 3.94 -19.27
CA ASP A 53 -2.62 4.43 -18.49
C ASP A 53 -2.29 5.73 -17.74
N ASN A 54 -1.13 5.79 -17.08
CA ASN A 54 -0.68 7.00 -16.41
C ASN A 54 -0.43 8.14 -17.40
N THR A 55 0.15 7.84 -18.55
CA THR A 55 0.39 8.86 -19.58
C THR A 55 -0.94 9.44 -20.09
N LEU A 56 -1.92 8.58 -20.36
CA LEU A 56 -3.27 9.00 -20.79
C LEU A 56 -3.94 9.90 -19.74
N LYS A 57 -3.82 9.56 -18.45
CA LYS A 57 -4.35 10.35 -17.34
C LYS A 57 -3.60 11.68 -17.16
N ASP A 58 -2.29 11.59 -16.92
CA ASP A 58 -1.47 12.69 -16.38
C ASP A 58 -1.03 13.69 -17.46
N ILE A 59 -0.87 13.22 -18.71
CA ILE A 59 -0.39 14.06 -19.83
C ILE A 59 -1.53 14.44 -20.78
N TYR A 60 -2.39 13.48 -21.13
CA TYR A 60 -3.48 13.70 -22.09
C TYR A 60 -4.81 14.08 -21.43
N GLY A 61 -4.92 14.05 -20.10
CA GLY A 61 -6.12 14.45 -19.37
C GLY A 61 -7.33 13.53 -19.59
N VAL A 62 -7.10 12.28 -20.01
CA VAL A 62 -8.18 11.34 -20.30
C VAL A 62 -8.68 10.73 -18.98
N SER A 63 -9.96 10.98 -18.66
CA SER A 63 -10.61 10.45 -17.46
C SER A 63 -10.76 8.93 -17.49
N GLY A 64 -10.77 8.28 -16.32
CA GLY A 64 -11.02 6.84 -16.17
C GLY A 64 -9.77 5.94 -16.27
N TYR A 65 -8.61 6.53 -16.59
CA TYR A 65 -7.31 5.86 -16.54
C TYR A 65 -6.65 6.10 -15.17
N ASN A 66 -5.98 5.09 -14.63
CA ASN A 66 -5.19 5.22 -13.38
C ASN A 66 -4.16 4.08 -13.23
N GLY A 67 -2.99 4.17 -13.85
CA GLY A 67 -1.96 3.14 -13.72
C GLY A 67 -1.34 2.97 -12.32
N ASN A 68 -1.70 3.84 -11.35
CA ASN A 68 -1.08 3.88 -10.01
C ASN A 68 -1.80 3.02 -8.96
N GLY A 69 -3.01 2.54 -9.25
CA GLY A 69 -3.87 1.92 -8.23
C GLY A 69 -4.36 2.93 -7.19
N ALA A 70 -4.87 2.43 -6.07
CA ALA A 70 -5.34 3.27 -4.98
C ALA A 70 -4.16 3.84 -4.17
N ARG A 71 -4.26 5.11 -3.77
CA ARG A 71 -3.18 5.85 -3.11
C ARG A 71 -3.66 6.42 -1.80
N LEU A 72 -2.83 6.30 -0.75
CA LEU A 72 -3.12 6.90 0.54
C LEU A 72 -3.24 8.43 0.40
N ARG A 73 -4.42 8.95 0.76
CA ARG A 73 -4.76 10.37 0.82
C ARG A 73 -4.52 10.93 2.22
N ASP A 74 -5.06 10.26 3.24
CA ASP A 74 -5.08 10.74 4.62
C ASP A 74 -5.18 9.58 5.61
N TYR A 75 -5.06 9.86 6.91
CA TYR A 75 -5.21 8.86 7.96
C TYR A 75 -5.69 9.47 9.29
N GLU A 76 -6.32 8.63 10.11
CA GLU A 76 -6.77 8.99 11.45
C GLU A 76 -6.32 7.94 12.47
N ILE A 77 -5.72 8.37 13.58
CA ILE A 77 -5.46 7.47 14.72
C ILE A 77 -6.77 7.35 15.52
N ILE A 78 -7.34 6.16 15.55
CA ILE A 78 -8.65 5.90 16.17
C ILE A 78 -8.64 4.63 17.02
N CYS A 79 -9.70 4.44 17.81
CA CYS A 79 -9.96 3.18 18.50
C CYS A 79 -11.23 2.54 17.93
N ARG A 80 -11.15 1.30 17.44
CA ARG A 80 -12.30 0.51 16.97
C ARG A 80 -12.40 -0.78 17.76
N ASN A 81 -13.58 -1.07 18.31
CA ASN A 81 -13.82 -2.28 19.11
C ASN A 81 -12.81 -2.47 20.26
N GLY A 82 -12.39 -1.38 20.89
CA GLY A 82 -11.38 -1.39 21.96
C GLY A 82 -9.94 -1.63 21.50
N GLN A 83 -9.68 -1.69 20.18
CA GLN A 83 -8.34 -1.77 19.61
C GLN A 83 -7.91 -0.40 19.09
N PRO A 84 -6.84 0.20 19.62
CA PRO A 84 -6.22 1.37 19.00
C PRO A 84 -5.57 0.97 17.67
N GLY A 85 -5.67 1.84 16.68
CA GLY A 85 -5.12 1.61 15.35
C GLY A 85 -5.16 2.86 14.49
N ILE A 86 -4.93 2.69 13.19
CA ILE A 86 -4.90 3.78 12.21
C ILE A 86 -5.91 3.45 11.11
N LEU A 87 -6.86 4.34 10.88
CA LEU A 87 -7.74 4.32 9.72
C LEU A 87 -7.04 5.03 8.56
N LEU A 88 -6.93 4.34 7.43
CA LEU A 88 -6.24 4.80 6.24
C LEU A 88 -7.28 5.12 5.15
N HIS A 89 -7.22 6.33 4.61
CA HIS A 89 -8.13 6.80 3.56
C HIS A 89 -7.43 6.80 2.20
N PHE A 90 -8.06 6.19 1.20
CA PHE A 90 -7.47 6.04 -0.13
C PHE A 90 -8.28 6.76 -1.22
N ASP A 91 -7.55 7.40 -2.13
CA ASP A 91 -8.10 7.84 -3.42
C ASP A 91 -8.02 6.70 -4.43
N GLY A 92 -9.03 6.56 -5.30
CA GLY A 92 -9.09 5.49 -6.31
C GLY A 92 -9.53 4.13 -5.77
N ALA A 93 -10.10 4.10 -4.57
CA ALA A 93 -10.69 2.92 -3.92
C ALA A 93 -12.20 3.11 -3.64
N GLU A 94 -12.89 3.94 -4.43
CA GLU A 94 -14.31 4.25 -4.23
C GLU A 94 -15.20 2.99 -4.35
N GLU A 95 -14.74 2.00 -5.11
CA GLU A 95 -15.39 0.68 -5.25
C GLU A 95 -14.84 -0.37 -4.27
N GLY A 96 -14.05 0.06 -3.27
CA GLY A 96 -13.40 -0.78 -2.28
C GLY A 96 -12.17 -1.53 -2.80
N PHE A 97 -11.70 -2.49 -1.99
CA PHE A 97 -10.52 -3.29 -2.28
C PHE A 97 -10.89 -4.70 -2.73
N TYR A 98 -10.03 -5.23 -3.61
CA TYR A 98 -10.11 -6.55 -4.20
C TYR A 98 -8.84 -7.33 -3.89
N GLY A 99 -8.92 -8.64 -3.96
CA GLY A 99 -7.77 -9.53 -3.95
C GLY A 99 -8.01 -10.72 -4.85
N LYS A 100 -6.95 -11.45 -5.20
CA LYS A 100 -7.09 -12.71 -5.93
C LYS A 100 -7.89 -13.73 -5.11
N TRP A 101 -8.75 -14.52 -5.74
CA TRP A 101 -9.47 -15.62 -5.06
C TRP A 101 -8.49 -16.71 -4.59
N GLN A 102 -7.45 -16.97 -5.36
CA GLN A 102 -6.31 -17.81 -4.98
C GLN A 102 -5.07 -16.95 -4.77
N ASP A 103 -4.41 -17.11 -3.64
CA ASP A 103 -3.19 -16.38 -3.34
C ASP A 103 -2.02 -16.93 -4.17
N CYS A 104 -1.61 -16.17 -5.19
CA CYS A 104 -0.54 -16.53 -6.14
C CYS A 104 0.30 -15.31 -6.54
N GLU A 105 1.51 -15.55 -7.08
CA GLU A 105 2.36 -14.48 -7.62
C GLU A 105 1.81 -13.92 -8.94
N GLY A 106 2.23 -12.71 -9.31
CA GLY A 106 1.88 -12.06 -10.57
C GLY A 106 0.72 -11.07 -10.46
N ALA A 107 0.62 -10.19 -11.45
CA ALA A 107 -0.49 -9.26 -11.58
C ALA A 107 -1.82 -10.01 -11.68
N ALA A 108 -2.90 -9.37 -11.21
CA ALA A 108 -4.22 -9.97 -11.24
C ALA A 108 -4.92 -9.80 -12.58
N HIS A 109 -5.52 -10.88 -13.06
CA HIS A 109 -6.50 -10.82 -14.13
C HIS A 109 -7.91 -10.52 -13.58
N GLN A 110 -8.78 -9.97 -14.44
CA GLN A 110 -10.11 -9.51 -14.02
C GLN A 110 -10.99 -10.63 -13.43
N ASP A 111 -10.83 -11.85 -13.94
CA ASP A 111 -11.52 -13.06 -13.48
C ASP A 111 -10.95 -13.62 -12.17
N GLU A 112 -9.77 -13.17 -11.75
CA GLU A 112 -9.18 -13.54 -10.45
C GLU A 112 -9.69 -12.69 -9.28
N LEU A 113 -10.29 -11.52 -9.57
CA LEU A 113 -10.58 -10.51 -8.55
C LEU A 113 -11.88 -10.80 -7.78
N VAL A 114 -11.76 -10.78 -6.46
CA VAL A 114 -12.88 -10.89 -5.52
C VAL A 114 -12.87 -9.71 -4.58
N SER A 115 -14.03 -9.08 -4.38
CA SER A 115 -14.19 -8.00 -3.40
C SER A 115 -13.83 -8.49 -2.01
N ARG A 116 -13.12 -7.66 -1.26
CA ARG A 116 -12.68 -7.92 0.11
C ARG A 116 -13.37 -7.02 1.12
N ASP A 117 -14.47 -6.38 0.74
CA ASP A 117 -15.20 -5.50 1.65
C ASP A 117 -15.64 -6.24 2.93
N GLY A 118 -15.49 -5.58 4.07
CA GLY A 118 -15.74 -6.13 5.39
C GLY A 118 -14.78 -7.24 5.86
N CYS A 119 -13.81 -7.66 5.04
CA CYS A 119 -12.86 -8.71 5.41
C CYS A 119 -11.85 -8.20 6.44
N GLU A 120 -11.48 -9.08 7.36
CA GLU A 120 -10.34 -8.90 8.26
C GLU A 120 -9.20 -9.84 7.87
N ILE A 121 -8.01 -9.28 7.71
CA ILE A 121 -6.79 -9.98 7.31
C ILE A 121 -5.81 -9.93 8.48
N LEU A 122 -5.50 -11.10 9.04
CA LEU A 122 -4.77 -11.22 10.31
C LEU A 122 -3.25 -11.25 10.15
N SER A 123 -2.73 -11.50 8.95
CA SER A 123 -1.29 -11.59 8.66
C SER A 123 -1.02 -11.42 7.17
N GLY A 124 0.26 -11.22 6.80
CA GLY A 124 0.67 -11.12 5.40
C GLY A 124 0.14 -9.87 4.67
N THR A 125 -0.36 -8.88 5.42
CA THR A 125 -0.93 -7.65 4.85
C THR A 125 0.11 -6.81 4.13
N GLY A 126 1.37 -6.82 4.60
CA GLY A 126 2.40 -5.89 4.15
C GLY A 126 2.30 -4.51 4.82
N PHE A 127 1.33 -4.30 5.71
CA PHE A 127 1.24 -3.14 6.59
C PHE A 127 2.10 -3.36 7.84
N GLU A 128 2.74 -2.30 8.29
CA GLU A 128 3.40 -2.23 9.60
C GLU A 128 2.91 -0.98 10.34
N ILE A 129 2.59 -1.14 11.62
CA ILE A 129 2.17 -0.06 12.51
C ILE A 129 3.27 0.21 13.53
N GLY A 130 3.67 1.48 13.65
CA GLY A 130 4.69 1.91 14.59
C GLY A 130 4.06 2.38 15.89
N ASN A 131 4.55 1.84 16.99
CA ASN A 131 4.16 2.21 18.34
C ASN A 131 5.09 3.29 18.89
N GLY A 132 4.51 4.35 19.43
CA GLY A 132 5.22 5.47 20.05
C GLY A 132 5.72 5.14 21.45
N THR A 133 6.56 6.04 21.99
CA THR A 133 7.04 6.01 23.38
C THR A 133 6.46 7.17 24.22
N GLY A 134 5.38 7.82 23.76
CA GLY A 134 4.63 8.81 24.53
C GLY A 134 4.55 10.27 24.01
N LYS A 135 4.81 10.55 22.72
CA LYS A 135 4.53 11.86 22.07
C LYS A 135 4.06 11.70 20.62
N GLN A 136 3.30 12.69 20.10
CA GLN A 136 2.90 12.79 18.68
C GLN A 136 4.13 12.63 17.78
N ALA A 137 4.04 11.75 16.78
CA ALA A 137 5.16 11.45 15.90
C ALA A 137 5.48 12.64 14.97
N LEU A 138 6.72 13.12 15.05
CA LEU A 138 7.39 13.87 13.99
C LEU A 138 8.05 12.88 13.00
N GLU A 139 8.49 13.34 11.82
CA GLU A 139 9.23 12.46 10.87
C GLU A 139 10.41 11.72 11.52
N ALA A 140 11.08 12.35 12.50
CA ALA A 140 12.17 11.75 13.26
C ALA A 140 11.73 10.60 14.19
N ASP A 141 10.44 10.53 14.53
CA ASP A 141 9.84 9.49 15.38
C ASP A 141 9.42 8.27 14.55
N ILE A 142 9.08 8.45 13.26
CA ILE A 142 8.80 7.36 12.32
C ILE A 142 10.00 6.40 12.25
N GLU A 143 11.22 6.92 12.18
CA GLU A 143 12.42 6.08 12.05
C GLU A 143 12.84 5.37 13.35
N LYS A 144 12.35 5.85 14.49
CA LYS A 144 12.66 5.34 15.83
C LYS A 144 11.54 4.49 16.42
N ALA A 145 10.36 4.51 15.82
CA ALA A 145 9.22 3.76 16.29
C ALA A 145 9.48 2.24 16.30
N MET A 146 8.86 1.55 17.26
CA MET A 146 8.84 0.10 17.27
C MET A 146 7.72 -0.38 16.35
N TYR A 147 8.09 -1.01 15.23
CA TYR A 147 7.12 -1.49 14.25
C TYR A 147 6.66 -2.93 14.52
N TYR A 148 5.37 -3.14 14.29
CA TYR A 148 4.71 -4.44 14.32
C TYR A 148 3.98 -4.70 12.99
N PRO A 149 3.95 -5.95 12.48
CA PRO A 149 3.10 -6.28 11.34
C PRO A 149 1.63 -6.03 11.71
N ALA A 150 0.90 -5.30 10.87
CA ALA A 150 -0.46 -4.90 11.19
C ALA A 150 -1.49 -5.88 10.59
N ARG A 151 -2.54 -6.14 11.35
CA ARG A 151 -3.81 -6.68 10.84
C ARG A 151 -4.53 -5.57 10.09
N ALA A 152 -5.41 -5.95 9.17
CA ALA A 152 -6.16 -5.00 8.36
C ALA A 152 -7.65 -5.38 8.31
N GLN A 153 -8.52 -4.43 8.60
CA GLN A 153 -9.96 -4.53 8.37
C GLN A 153 -10.32 -3.59 7.21
N ILE A 154 -10.92 -4.16 6.17
CA ILE A 154 -11.35 -3.40 4.99
C ILE A 154 -12.74 -2.82 5.26
N LEU A 155 -12.89 -1.51 5.05
CA LEU A 155 -14.07 -0.73 5.35
C LEU A 155 -14.44 0.10 4.11
N GLY A 156 -14.99 -0.56 3.08
CA GLY A 156 -15.19 0.06 1.78
C GLY A 156 -13.86 0.51 1.16
N GLY A 157 -13.75 1.81 0.87
CA GLY A 157 -12.54 2.45 0.33
C GLY A 157 -11.45 2.78 1.36
N ASP A 158 -11.71 2.49 2.64
CA ASP A 158 -10.76 2.71 3.73
C ASP A 158 -10.22 1.38 4.29
N ILE A 159 -9.07 1.44 4.95
CA ILE A 159 -8.48 0.28 5.64
C ILE A 159 -8.13 0.68 7.07
N PHE A 160 -8.73 0.02 8.05
CA PHE A 160 -8.30 0.14 9.44
C PHE A 160 -7.20 -0.87 9.74
N ILE A 161 -6.04 -0.40 10.18
CA ILE A 161 -4.91 -1.25 10.56
C ILE A 161 -4.64 -1.19 12.06
N TYR A 162 -4.29 -2.33 12.65
CA TYR A 162 -3.98 -2.40 14.08
C TYR A 162 -3.03 -3.57 14.40
N ASN A 163 -2.41 -3.51 15.57
CA ASN A 163 -1.74 -4.66 16.16
C ASN A 163 -1.98 -4.63 17.68
N PRO A 164 -2.41 -5.74 18.32
CA PRO A 164 -2.67 -5.75 19.77
C PRO A 164 -1.48 -5.34 20.65
N GLN A 165 -0.24 -5.43 20.14
CA GLN A 165 0.98 -5.01 20.84
C GLN A 165 1.31 -3.53 20.64
N ALA A 166 0.70 -2.86 19.65
CA ALA A 166 0.87 -1.44 19.37
C ALA A 166 -0.24 -0.64 20.06
N THR A 167 -0.11 -0.43 21.38
CA THR A 167 -1.12 0.21 22.22
C THR A 167 -1.21 1.74 22.04
N GLU A 168 -0.15 2.36 21.50
CA GLU A 168 -0.02 3.78 21.21
C GLU A 168 0.47 3.96 19.76
N PRO A 169 -0.37 3.66 18.75
CA PRO A 169 0.02 3.77 17.36
C PRO A 169 0.27 5.23 16.98
N VAL A 170 1.40 5.52 16.33
CA VAL A 170 1.79 6.88 15.95
C VAL A 170 2.14 7.04 14.47
N CYS A 171 2.47 5.94 13.79
CA CYS A 171 2.92 5.95 12.40
C CYS A 171 2.60 4.61 11.73
N ALA A 172 2.63 4.56 10.40
CA ALA A 172 2.39 3.36 9.63
C ALA A 172 3.13 3.36 8.30
N ARG A 173 3.37 2.16 7.76
CA ARG A 173 3.96 2.01 6.44
C ARG A 173 3.43 0.78 5.72
N TYR A 174 3.50 0.82 4.39
CA TYR A 174 3.12 -0.27 3.52
C TYR A 174 4.21 -0.56 2.50
N GLY A 175 4.59 -1.83 2.34
CA GLY A 175 5.55 -2.26 1.31
C GLY A 175 7.02 -1.99 1.65
N ASN A 176 7.37 -2.02 2.94
CA ASN A 176 8.75 -1.82 3.42
C ASN A 176 9.66 -3.07 3.31
N ASP A 177 9.14 -4.22 2.88
CA ASP A 177 9.92 -5.45 2.70
C ASP A 177 10.70 -5.46 1.38
N ASN A 178 11.77 -6.25 1.28
CA ASN A 178 12.49 -6.49 0.03
C ASN A 178 11.59 -7.10 -1.04
N TYR A 179 10.77 -8.07 -0.64
CA TYR A 179 9.74 -8.68 -1.46
C TYR A 179 8.48 -8.84 -0.63
N PHE A 180 7.36 -8.33 -1.11
CA PHE A 180 6.05 -8.61 -0.54
C PHE A 180 5.06 -8.80 -1.69
N ARG A 181 4.01 -9.59 -1.44
CA ARG A 181 2.91 -9.77 -2.38
C ARG A 181 1.82 -8.77 -2.02
N PRO A 182 1.47 -7.83 -2.91
CA PRO A 182 0.37 -6.93 -2.64
C PRO A 182 -0.96 -7.71 -2.73
N ILE A 183 -1.75 -7.66 -1.67
CA ILE A 183 -3.06 -8.32 -1.59
C ILE A 183 -4.24 -7.34 -1.60
N PHE A 184 -3.94 -6.05 -1.54
CA PHE A 184 -4.92 -4.96 -1.66
C PHE A 184 -4.81 -4.40 -3.07
N LEU A 185 -5.81 -4.73 -3.88
CA LEU A 185 -5.92 -4.33 -5.27
C LEU A 185 -7.15 -3.46 -5.45
N ASP A 186 -7.17 -2.61 -6.48
CA ASP A 186 -8.42 -2.00 -6.94
C ASP A 186 -9.22 -2.95 -7.86
N LYS A 187 -10.39 -2.50 -8.32
CA LYS A 187 -11.27 -3.28 -9.20
C LYS A 187 -10.64 -3.69 -10.54
N LYS A 188 -9.57 -3.01 -10.97
CA LYS A 188 -8.80 -3.33 -12.18
C LYS A 188 -7.55 -4.17 -11.87
N GLY A 189 -7.39 -4.64 -10.62
CA GLY A 189 -6.29 -5.52 -10.22
C GLY A 189 -4.97 -4.80 -9.98
N ARG A 190 -4.98 -3.47 -9.83
CA ARG A 190 -3.76 -2.69 -9.58
C ARG A 190 -3.50 -2.60 -8.07
N PRO A 191 -2.26 -2.84 -7.60
CA PRO A 191 -1.94 -2.79 -6.18
C PRO A 191 -2.00 -1.36 -5.62
N ILE A 192 -2.28 -1.23 -4.32
CA ILE A 192 -2.16 0.06 -3.63
C ILE A 192 -0.71 0.57 -3.65
N VAL A 193 -0.55 1.89 -3.66
CA VAL A 193 0.77 2.54 -3.63
C VAL A 193 1.43 2.37 -2.24
N PRO A 194 2.70 1.91 -2.16
CA PRO A 194 3.52 1.98 -0.94
C PRO A 194 3.56 3.36 -0.31
N PHE A 195 3.52 3.43 1.03
CA PHE A 195 3.54 4.69 1.77
C PHE A 195 4.26 4.57 3.12
N TRP A 196 4.64 5.73 3.68
CA TRP A 196 5.23 5.91 5.00
C TRP A 196 4.63 7.19 5.60
N ILE A 197 3.90 7.05 6.70
CA ILE A 197 3.26 8.11 7.48
C ILE A 197 3.59 7.96 8.95
#